data_AF-A0A4Z1L0I7-F1
#
_entry.id   AF-A0A4Z1L0I7-F1
#
_cell.length_a   1.000
_cell.length_b   1.000
_cell.length_c   1.000
_cell.angle_alpha   90.00
_cell.angle_beta   90.00
_cell.angle_gamma   90.00
#
_symmetry.space_group_name_H-M   'P 1'
#
loop_
_entity.id
_entity.type
_entity.pdbx_description
1 polymer ?
#
loop_
_entity_poly.entity_id
_entity_poly.type
_entity_poly.pdbx_seq_one_letter_code
_entity_poly.pdbx_strand_id
1 'polypeptide(L)'
;MPPTPSPENLLEQHNGTPEINSTSRKPGRPPGVSLEPYKDLIVKLFAEENTPIIDITRKLNRELGLDVSERKVSRSLAAWNIRKRNRGPIPQALQDRLTYHYNSNLNDDQITQALISEGFEIKRSNLGRLRQKLGMRRRSRYSEFREYSEGPAVINTPSSQSPSTITPKPNNTKPNMAPNAGLIVQVTAFVEKYMSAYDGSHDFNHIRRVVGLAHRIYKELKAERIGGLELDLQVVTLAALLHDVGDKKYLLPGQDPNTLVLSTLLSFGAEEKLAVKVQRIVLGVSYSSEIKDMASVRGMIEKYPELAVVQDADRLDAIGAIGIGRTFTFGGAKGARDMGETIQHFEDKLEKLGGMMKTAPGKRMAEERTKRLTTFKDWWEEEQQEAEGLLRPQS
;
A
#
# COMPACT_ATOMS: atom_id res chain seq x y z
N MET A 1 -62.21 -2.53 -62.46
CA MET A 1 -60.95 -1.80 -62.72
C MET A 1 -61.09 -0.40 -62.15
N PRO A 2 -60.11 0.08 -61.37
CA PRO A 2 -60.23 1.27 -60.52
C PRO A 2 -60.06 2.56 -61.34
N PRO A 3 -60.37 3.71 -60.72
CA PRO A 3 -59.24 4.50 -60.25
C PRO A 3 -59.35 4.85 -58.77
N THR A 4 -58.21 4.76 -58.09
CA THR A 4 -58.00 5.16 -56.69
C THR A 4 -57.99 6.68 -56.56
N PRO A 5 -58.76 7.28 -55.63
CA PRO A 5 -58.55 8.64 -55.18
C PRO A 5 -57.59 8.67 -53.97
N SER A 6 -56.64 9.61 -53.97
CA SER A 6 -55.81 9.93 -52.82
C SER A 6 -56.55 10.91 -51.90
N PRO A 7 -56.60 10.69 -50.57
CA PRO A 7 -57.10 11.70 -49.65
C PRO A 7 -55.98 12.24 -48.76
N GLU A 8 -55.71 13.54 -48.91
CA GLU A 8 -55.51 14.41 -47.76
C GLU A 8 -56.82 14.49 -46.97
N ASN A 9 -56.76 14.31 -45.65
CA ASN A 9 -57.70 14.83 -44.67
C ASN A 9 -56.93 14.94 -43.35
N LEU A 10 -56.65 16.15 -42.86
CA LEU A 10 -57.55 16.97 -42.04
C LEU A 10 -57.94 16.25 -40.74
N LEU A 11 -57.40 16.75 -39.63
CA LEU A 11 -58.17 17.22 -38.47
C LEU A 11 -57.21 17.78 -37.41
N GLU A 12 -57.13 19.11 -37.37
CA GLU A 12 -57.05 19.83 -36.11
C GLU A 12 -58.28 19.47 -35.27
N GLN A 13 -58.12 19.21 -33.97
CA GLN A 13 -58.82 19.92 -32.90
C GLN A 13 -58.49 19.35 -31.49
N HIS A 14 -58.54 20.28 -30.54
CA HIS A 14 -58.62 20.12 -29.08
C HIS A 14 -57.33 19.99 -28.24
N ASN A 15 -56.73 21.17 -28.01
CA ASN A 15 -56.59 21.83 -26.70
C ASN A 15 -56.80 20.97 -25.42
N GLY A 16 -55.73 20.90 -24.62
CA GLY A 16 -55.76 20.55 -23.20
C GLY A 16 -54.36 20.65 -22.59
N THR A 17 -53.99 21.84 -22.11
CA THR A 17 -52.79 22.06 -21.28
C THR A 17 -52.95 21.30 -19.95
N PRO A 18 -51.86 20.81 -19.32
CA PRO A 18 -51.34 21.61 -18.22
C PRO A 18 -49.81 21.66 -18.11
N GLU A 19 -49.39 22.83 -17.65
CA GLU A 19 -48.30 23.08 -16.70
C GLU A 19 -46.85 22.98 -17.16
N ILE A 20 -46.39 24.18 -17.53
CA ILE A 20 -45.03 24.67 -17.51
C ILE A 20 -44.40 24.42 -16.14
N ASN A 21 -43.23 23.80 -16.12
CA ASN A 21 -42.15 24.27 -15.25
C ASN A 21 -40.78 24.05 -15.91
N SER A 22 -40.54 24.81 -16.98
CA SER A 22 -39.20 24.92 -17.58
C SER A 22 -38.34 25.86 -16.74
N THR A 23 -37.42 25.28 -15.99
CA THR A 23 -36.36 26.00 -15.30
C THR A 23 -35.45 26.71 -16.32
N SER A 24 -35.40 28.04 -16.17
CA SER A 24 -34.41 29.01 -16.66
C SER A 24 -33.42 28.55 -17.75
N ARG A 25 -33.67 28.95 -19.02
CA ARG A 25 -32.63 28.94 -20.07
C ARG A 25 -32.01 30.34 -20.18
N LYS A 26 -30.69 30.43 -20.00
CA LYS A 26 -29.90 31.63 -20.32
C LYS A 26 -29.89 31.84 -21.85
N PRO A 27 -30.09 33.07 -22.35
CA PRO A 27 -30.13 33.35 -23.78
C PRO A 27 -28.71 33.34 -24.38
N GLY A 28 -28.57 32.77 -25.59
CA GLY A 28 -27.36 32.96 -26.43
C GLY A 28 -26.64 31.71 -26.95
N ARG A 29 -27.16 30.48 -26.78
CA ARG A 29 -26.52 29.27 -27.36
C ARG A 29 -27.33 28.74 -28.56
N PRO A 30 -26.75 28.57 -29.75
CA PRO A 30 -27.42 27.92 -30.88
C PRO A 30 -27.90 26.51 -30.49
N PRO A 31 -29.03 26.02 -31.05
CA PRO A 31 -29.47 24.65 -30.81
C PRO A 31 -28.35 23.69 -31.25
N GLY A 32 -27.83 22.91 -30.29
CA GLY A 32 -26.68 22.06 -30.54
C GLY A 32 -27.01 20.94 -31.53
N VAL A 33 -26.19 20.79 -32.58
CA VAL A 33 -26.30 19.77 -33.62
C VAL A 33 -26.58 18.39 -33.01
N SER A 34 -27.61 17.70 -33.53
CA SER A 34 -27.93 16.32 -33.14
C SER A 34 -26.97 15.36 -33.83
N LEU A 35 -26.38 14.44 -33.06
CA LEU A 35 -25.48 13.40 -33.59
C LEU A 35 -26.20 12.07 -33.87
N GLU A 36 -27.50 11.96 -33.57
CA GLU A 36 -28.29 10.74 -33.80
C GLU A 36 -28.27 10.27 -35.27
N PRO A 37 -28.39 11.16 -36.28
CA PRO A 37 -28.32 10.75 -37.69
C PRO A 37 -26.96 10.17 -38.12
N TYR A 38 -25.91 10.46 -37.36
CA TYR A 38 -24.53 10.03 -37.64
C TYR A 38 -24.07 8.92 -36.70
N LYS A 39 -24.99 8.33 -35.92
CA LYS A 39 -24.69 7.32 -34.91
C LYS A 39 -23.88 6.17 -35.51
N ASP A 40 -24.38 5.52 -36.55
CA ASP A 40 -23.74 4.34 -37.13
C ASP A 40 -22.32 4.63 -37.65
N LEU A 41 -22.12 5.79 -38.28
CA LEU A 41 -20.79 6.24 -38.71
C LEU A 41 -19.86 6.46 -37.51
N ILE A 42 -20.34 7.12 -36.45
CA ILE A 42 -19.55 7.40 -35.24
C ILE A 42 -19.25 6.09 -34.49
N VAL A 43 -20.19 5.15 -34.41
CA VAL A 43 -20.00 3.82 -33.81
C VAL A 43 -18.94 3.07 -34.60
N LYS A 44 -19.07 2.98 -35.92
CA LYS A 44 -18.12 2.31 -36.79
C LYS A 44 -16.71 2.87 -36.60
N LEU A 45 -16.56 4.19 -36.70
CA LEU A 45 -15.27 4.85 -36.51
C LEU A 45 -14.69 4.57 -35.12
N PHE A 46 -15.51 4.62 -34.06
CA PHE A 46 -15.04 4.51 -32.68
C PHE A 46 -14.81 3.08 -32.19
N ALA A 47 -15.69 2.14 -32.55
CA ALA A 47 -15.71 0.77 -32.04
C ALA A 47 -15.08 -0.24 -33.00
N GLU A 48 -15.24 -0.07 -34.32
CA GLU A 48 -14.72 -1.00 -35.33
C GLU A 48 -13.36 -0.53 -35.87
N GLU A 49 -13.26 0.74 -36.26
CA GLU A 49 -12.03 1.31 -36.84
C GLU A 49 -11.08 1.90 -35.78
N ASN A 50 -11.47 1.90 -34.50
CA ASN A 50 -10.69 2.37 -33.35
C ASN A 50 -10.13 3.81 -33.51
N THR A 51 -10.85 4.65 -34.26
CA THR A 51 -10.51 6.05 -34.54
C THR A 51 -10.60 6.90 -33.25
N PRO A 52 -9.57 7.68 -32.90
CA PRO A 52 -9.61 8.60 -31.76
C PRO A 52 -10.76 9.62 -31.86
N ILE A 53 -11.38 9.99 -30.73
CA ILE A 53 -12.52 10.93 -30.69
C ILE A 53 -12.17 12.29 -31.35
N ILE A 54 -10.92 12.73 -31.23
CA ILE A 54 -10.42 13.96 -31.87
C ILE A 54 -10.47 13.87 -33.41
N ASP A 55 -10.14 12.71 -33.99
CA ASP A 55 -10.14 12.50 -35.43
C ASP A 55 -11.56 12.29 -35.96
N ILE A 56 -12.41 11.60 -35.19
CA ILE A 56 -13.86 11.52 -35.46
C ILE A 56 -14.44 12.94 -35.50
N THR A 57 -14.15 13.76 -34.50
CA THR A 57 -14.63 15.15 -34.44
C THR A 57 -14.12 15.97 -35.63
N ARG A 58 -12.85 15.83 -36.00
CA ARG A 58 -12.30 16.50 -37.19
C ARG A 58 -13.01 16.08 -38.47
N LYS A 59 -13.33 14.79 -38.61
CA LYS A 59 -14.06 14.24 -39.76
C LYS A 59 -15.48 14.78 -39.83
N LEU A 60 -16.22 14.76 -38.72
CA LEU A 60 -17.56 15.34 -38.62
C LEU A 60 -17.57 16.83 -39.00
N ASN A 61 -16.56 17.59 -38.55
CA ASN A 61 -16.51 19.03 -38.80
C ASN A 61 -16.04 19.40 -40.20
N ARG A 62 -15.07 18.68 -40.78
CA ARG A 62 -14.48 19.01 -42.09
C ARG A 62 -15.24 18.40 -43.26
N GLU A 63 -15.68 17.16 -43.14
CA GLU A 63 -16.27 16.41 -44.26
C GLU A 63 -17.79 16.51 -44.26
N LEU A 64 -18.42 16.61 -43.09
CA LEU A 64 -19.88 16.70 -42.94
C LEU A 64 -20.36 18.09 -42.54
N GLY A 65 -19.44 19.05 -42.37
CA GLY A 65 -19.76 20.45 -42.03
C GLY A 65 -20.45 20.63 -40.67
N LEU A 66 -20.35 19.64 -39.77
CA LEU A 66 -21.02 19.69 -38.47
C LEU A 66 -20.19 20.53 -37.49
N ASP A 67 -20.77 21.53 -36.82
CA ASP A 67 -20.06 22.22 -35.74
C ASP A 67 -20.21 21.46 -34.42
N VAL A 68 -19.35 20.44 -34.23
CA VAL A 68 -19.38 19.59 -33.03
C VAL A 68 -18.04 19.55 -32.29
N SER A 69 -18.14 19.49 -30.96
CA SER A 69 -16.98 19.34 -30.07
C SER A 69 -16.74 17.87 -29.71
N GLU A 70 -15.49 17.52 -29.37
CA GLU A 70 -15.12 16.20 -28.85
C GLU A 70 -15.98 15.78 -27.65
N ARG A 71 -16.34 16.76 -26.79
CA ARG A 71 -17.19 16.56 -25.62
C ARG A 71 -18.64 16.21 -25.97
N LYS A 72 -19.12 16.61 -27.15
CA LYS A 72 -20.45 16.23 -27.66
C LYS A 72 -20.41 14.82 -28.24
N VAL A 73 -19.37 14.47 -28.99
CA VAL A 73 -19.14 13.10 -29.51
C VAL A 73 -19.02 12.09 -28.37
N SER A 74 -18.19 12.40 -27.36
CA SER A 74 -18.01 11.56 -26.17
C SER A 74 -19.31 11.35 -25.37
N ARG A 75 -20.11 12.41 -25.19
CA ARG A 75 -21.42 12.31 -24.51
C ARG A 75 -22.43 11.49 -25.31
N SER A 76 -22.39 11.57 -26.64
CA SER A 76 -23.32 10.82 -27.50
C SER A 76 -22.97 9.33 -27.50
N LEU A 77 -21.68 8.98 -27.57
CA LEU A 77 -21.19 7.60 -27.38
C LEU A 77 -21.62 7.03 -26.02
N ALA A 78 -21.52 7.83 -24.94
CA ALA A 78 -21.97 7.42 -23.61
C ALA A 78 -23.51 7.24 -23.54
N ALA A 79 -24.28 8.14 -24.16
CA ALA A 79 -25.74 8.06 -24.23
C ALA A 79 -26.22 6.83 -25.03
N TRP A 80 -25.47 6.44 -26.07
CA TRP A 80 -25.71 5.21 -26.83
C TRP A 80 -25.18 3.94 -26.14
N ASN A 81 -24.66 4.07 -24.92
CA ASN A 81 -24.05 2.99 -24.14
C ASN A 81 -22.86 2.30 -24.84
N ILE A 82 -22.16 3.04 -25.71
CA ILE A 82 -21.00 2.56 -26.47
C ILE A 82 -19.74 2.88 -25.66
N ARG A 83 -19.24 1.86 -24.97
CA ARG A 83 -17.99 1.93 -24.22
C ARG A 83 -16.92 1.18 -25.00
N LYS A 84 -15.72 1.77 -25.10
CA LYS A 84 -14.55 1.08 -25.65
C LYS A 84 -14.31 -0.21 -24.88
N ARG A 85 -14.63 -1.37 -25.46
CA ARG A 85 -14.26 -2.68 -24.93
C ARG A 85 -12.80 -2.98 -25.27
N ASN A 86 -12.17 -3.69 -24.35
CA ASN A 86 -10.73 -3.83 -24.16
C ASN A 86 -9.91 -4.15 -25.42
N ARG A 87 -8.68 -3.62 -25.43
CA ARG A 87 -7.55 -4.20 -26.19
C ARG A 87 -7.53 -5.71 -25.90
N GLY A 88 -7.46 -6.53 -26.95
CA GLY A 88 -7.39 -7.99 -26.86
C GLY A 88 -6.23 -8.50 -25.98
N PRO A 89 -6.08 -9.83 -25.86
CA PRO A 89 -4.97 -10.41 -25.12
C PRO A 89 -3.63 -9.84 -25.61
N ILE A 90 -2.67 -9.69 -24.69
CA ILE A 90 -1.33 -9.20 -25.02
C ILE A 90 -0.75 -10.18 -26.07
N PRO A 91 -0.27 -9.71 -27.23
CA PRO A 91 0.31 -10.62 -28.22
C PRO A 91 1.42 -11.46 -27.60
N GLN A 92 1.43 -12.79 -27.83
CA GLN A 92 2.38 -13.70 -27.20
C GLN A 92 3.83 -13.29 -27.48
N ALA A 93 4.14 -12.90 -28.72
CA ALA A 93 5.46 -12.39 -29.10
C ALA A 93 5.89 -11.18 -28.26
N LEU A 94 4.96 -10.31 -27.90
CA LEU A 94 5.25 -9.17 -27.04
C LEU A 94 5.45 -9.61 -25.57
N GLN A 95 4.65 -10.55 -25.09
CA GLN A 95 4.81 -11.12 -23.76
C GLN A 95 6.18 -11.81 -23.62
N ASP A 96 6.60 -12.56 -24.63
CA ASP A 96 7.87 -13.29 -24.64
C ASP A 96 9.06 -12.33 -24.65
N ARG A 97 9.04 -11.30 -25.51
CA ARG A 97 10.12 -10.28 -25.54
C ARG A 97 10.15 -9.42 -24.29
N LEU A 98 8.99 -9.04 -23.75
CA LEU A 98 8.91 -8.32 -22.48
C LEU A 98 9.48 -9.17 -21.33
N THR A 99 9.16 -10.47 -21.28
CA THR A 99 9.68 -11.41 -20.29
C THR A 99 11.18 -11.59 -20.45
N TYR A 100 11.67 -11.73 -21.69
CA TYR A 100 13.09 -11.82 -22.01
C TYR A 100 13.85 -10.60 -21.50
N HIS A 101 13.44 -9.39 -21.90
CA HIS A 101 14.11 -8.14 -21.48
C HIS A 101 14.01 -7.90 -19.97
N TYR A 102 12.89 -8.29 -19.36
CA TYR A 102 12.72 -8.29 -17.90
C TYR A 102 13.70 -9.27 -17.22
N ASN A 103 13.88 -10.47 -17.76
CA ASN A 103 14.82 -11.47 -17.22
C ASN A 103 16.28 -11.09 -17.50
N SER A 104 16.56 -10.35 -18.58
CA SER A 104 17.87 -9.76 -18.90
C SER A 104 18.22 -8.51 -18.07
N ASN A 105 17.49 -8.25 -16.97
CA ASN A 105 17.78 -7.20 -16.01
C ASN A 105 17.76 -5.75 -16.55
N LEU A 106 17.02 -5.50 -17.64
CA LEU A 106 16.79 -4.15 -18.17
C LEU A 106 15.76 -3.38 -17.32
N ASN A 107 15.97 -2.07 -17.15
CA ASN A 107 14.98 -1.19 -16.50
C ASN A 107 13.84 -0.84 -17.46
N ASP A 108 12.72 -0.30 -16.96
CA ASP A 108 11.52 -0.01 -17.78
C ASP A 108 11.81 0.90 -18.99
N ASP A 109 12.79 1.79 -18.90
CA ASP A 109 13.17 2.68 -20.00
C ASP A 109 13.98 1.92 -21.05
N GLN A 110 14.90 1.07 -20.62
CA GLN A 110 15.67 0.18 -21.48
C GLN A 110 14.79 -0.88 -22.16
N ILE A 111 13.85 -1.50 -21.41
CA ILE A 111 12.86 -2.44 -21.96
C ILE A 111 12.00 -1.72 -23.00
N THR A 112 11.54 -0.50 -22.72
CA THR A 112 10.74 0.28 -23.67
C THR A 112 11.53 0.52 -24.96
N GLN A 113 12.79 0.95 -24.86
CA GLN A 113 13.63 1.22 -26.03
C GLN A 113 13.97 -0.05 -26.82
N ALA A 114 14.27 -1.16 -26.13
CA ALA A 114 14.54 -2.45 -26.77
C ALA A 114 13.32 -2.97 -27.54
N LEU A 115 12.13 -2.91 -26.95
CA LEU A 115 10.89 -3.32 -27.61
C LEU A 115 10.55 -2.43 -28.81
N ILE A 116 10.79 -1.12 -28.73
CA ILE A 116 10.62 -0.21 -29.88
C ILE A 116 11.62 -0.55 -30.99
N SER A 117 12.89 -0.83 -30.65
CA SER A 117 13.92 -1.20 -31.63
C SER A 117 13.64 -2.54 -32.33
N GLU A 118 12.88 -3.42 -31.67
CA GLU A 118 12.41 -4.71 -32.19
C GLU A 118 11.10 -4.60 -32.98
N GLY A 119 10.59 -3.38 -33.18
CA GLY A 119 9.39 -3.11 -33.98
C GLY A 119 8.06 -3.16 -33.21
N PHE A 120 8.08 -3.25 -31.87
CA PHE A 120 6.86 -3.21 -31.06
C PHE A 120 6.43 -1.78 -30.74
N GLU A 121 5.18 -1.42 -31.07
CA GLU A 121 4.61 -0.12 -30.74
C GLU A 121 4.13 -0.05 -29.29
N ILE A 122 5.00 0.34 -28.36
CA ILE A 122 4.66 0.48 -26.93
C ILE A 122 5.03 1.86 -26.41
N LYS A 123 4.05 2.51 -25.77
CA LYS A 123 4.30 3.73 -24.99
C LYS A 123 4.81 3.36 -23.60
N ARG A 124 5.85 4.07 -23.12
CA ARG A 124 6.43 3.92 -21.77
C ARG A 124 5.37 3.85 -20.66
N SER A 125 4.36 4.71 -20.73
CA SER A 125 3.24 4.75 -19.77
C SER A 125 2.43 3.47 -19.69
N ASN A 126 2.45 2.64 -20.75
CA ASN A 126 1.71 1.39 -20.83
C ASN A 126 2.55 0.18 -20.38
N LEU A 127 3.88 0.29 -20.37
CA LEU A 127 4.78 -0.81 -20.01
C LEU A 127 4.58 -1.27 -18.56
N GLY A 128 4.46 -0.32 -17.62
CA GLY A 128 4.20 -0.64 -16.21
C GLY A 128 2.90 -1.40 -16.00
N ARG A 129 1.84 -1.06 -16.76
CA ARG A 129 0.56 -1.75 -16.73
C ARG A 129 0.62 -3.15 -17.35
N LEU A 130 1.39 -3.32 -18.44
CA LEU A 130 1.61 -4.62 -19.08
C LEU A 130 2.40 -5.56 -18.17
N ARG A 131 3.46 -5.06 -17.53
CA ARG A 131 4.22 -5.80 -16.51
C ARG A 131 3.35 -6.25 -15.34
N GLN A 132 2.54 -5.34 -14.80
CA GLN A 132 1.65 -5.68 -13.69
C GLN A 132 0.65 -6.78 -14.06
N LYS A 133 0.08 -6.74 -15.27
CA LYS A 133 -0.80 -7.80 -15.78
C LYS A 133 -0.10 -9.15 -15.93
N LEU A 134 1.20 -9.14 -16.17
CA LEU A 134 2.04 -10.34 -16.30
C LEU A 134 2.73 -10.73 -14.98
N GLY A 135 2.36 -10.11 -13.85
CA GLY A 135 2.94 -10.40 -12.54
C GLY A 135 4.38 -9.91 -12.33
N MET A 136 4.92 -9.09 -13.25
CA MET A 136 6.29 -8.59 -13.20
C MET A 136 6.40 -7.32 -12.34
N ARG A 137 7.01 -7.44 -11.16
CA ARG A 137 7.13 -6.36 -10.15
C ARG A 137 8.12 -5.27 -10.55
N ARG A 138 7.89 -4.01 -10.16
CA ARG A 138 8.78 -2.86 -10.43
C ARG A 138 10.16 -3.08 -9.80
N ARG A 139 11.25 -2.93 -10.57
CA ARG A 139 12.64 -3.03 -10.08
C ARG A 139 13.17 -1.63 -9.77
N SER A 140 13.92 -1.50 -8.67
CA SER A 140 14.52 -0.23 -8.21
C SER A 140 15.46 0.36 -9.27
N ARG A 141 15.50 1.69 -9.38
CA ARG A 141 16.37 2.42 -10.32
C ARG A 141 17.80 2.66 -9.82
N TYR A 142 18.10 2.33 -8.56
CA TYR A 142 19.39 2.57 -7.95
C TYR A 142 20.24 1.29 -7.92
N SER A 143 21.44 1.36 -8.51
CA SER A 143 22.37 0.25 -8.71
C SER A 143 22.85 -0.40 -7.40
N GLU A 144 22.89 0.35 -6.30
CA GLU A 144 23.27 -0.11 -4.96
C GLU A 144 22.24 -1.04 -4.28
N PHE A 145 21.10 -1.31 -4.92
CA PHE A 145 20.05 -2.22 -4.42
C PHE A 145 19.87 -3.48 -5.29
N ARG A 146 20.86 -3.81 -6.15
CA ARG A 146 20.82 -4.94 -7.08
C ARG A 146 21.18 -6.31 -6.46
N GLU A 147 21.94 -6.36 -5.37
CA GLU A 147 22.58 -7.61 -4.89
C GLU A 147 21.63 -8.67 -4.29
N TYR A 148 20.37 -8.37 -3.98
CA TYR A 148 19.52 -9.27 -3.19
C TYR A 148 18.33 -9.87 -3.96
N SER A 149 18.36 -9.86 -5.30
CA SER A 149 17.35 -10.53 -6.14
C SER A 149 17.82 -11.87 -6.74
N GLU A 150 18.98 -12.38 -6.36
CA GLU A 150 19.56 -13.59 -6.97
C GLU A 150 19.51 -14.81 -6.03
N GLY A 151 18.98 -15.93 -6.54
CA GLY A 151 19.36 -17.29 -6.11
C GLY A 151 20.59 -17.75 -6.90
N PRO A 152 21.21 -18.90 -6.58
CA PRO A 152 22.57 -19.18 -7.00
C PRO A 152 22.63 -19.53 -8.49
N ALA A 153 23.46 -18.82 -9.27
CA ALA A 153 24.70 -19.36 -9.83
C ALA A 153 25.23 -18.56 -11.05
N VAL A 154 26.55 -18.72 -11.21
CA VAL A 154 27.42 -18.54 -12.38
C VAL A 154 28.01 -17.14 -12.60
N ILE A 155 29.26 -17.05 -12.14
CA ILE A 155 30.25 -16.02 -12.42
C ILE A 155 30.42 -15.86 -13.94
N ASN A 156 30.29 -14.63 -14.42
CA ASN A 156 31.04 -14.10 -15.57
C ASN A 156 31.16 -12.57 -15.45
N THR A 157 32.39 -12.09 -15.34
CA THR A 157 32.83 -10.70 -15.57
C THR A 157 32.78 -10.39 -17.08
N PRO A 158 32.70 -9.12 -17.59
CA PRO A 158 33.57 -7.99 -17.19
C PRO A 158 33.06 -6.53 -17.34
N SER A 159 33.93 -5.62 -16.87
CA SER A 159 34.31 -4.26 -17.36
C SER A 159 33.41 -3.01 -17.26
N SER A 160 33.89 -2.07 -16.44
CA SER A 160 34.10 -0.60 -16.63
C SER A 160 33.04 0.31 -17.29
N GLN A 161 32.65 1.39 -16.57
CA GLN A 161 33.00 2.80 -16.84
C GLN A 161 32.24 3.79 -15.92
N SER A 162 32.85 4.98 -15.76
CA SER A 162 32.73 6.01 -14.71
C SER A 162 31.54 7.00 -14.88
N PRO A 163 31.29 7.92 -13.91
CA PRO A 163 30.02 8.64 -13.75
C PRO A 163 30.00 10.03 -14.42
N SER A 164 28.79 10.57 -14.66
CA SER A 164 28.60 11.97 -15.08
C SER A 164 27.60 12.71 -14.20
N THR A 165 28.09 13.84 -13.71
CA THR A 165 27.54 14.85 -12.81
C THR A 165 26.37 15.62 -13.43
N ILE A 166 25.29 15.87 -12.68
CA ILE A 166 24.32 16.94 -13.00
C ILE A 166 23.97 17.71 -11.72
N THR A 167 24.21 19.02 -11.77
CA THR A 167 23.93 20.04 -10.74
C THR A 167 22.45 20.49 -10.76
N PRO A 168 21.90 20.99 -9.63
CA PRO A 168 20.48 21.32 -9.52
C PRO A 168 20.16 22.80 -9.78
N LYS A 169 18.91 23.10 -10.15
CA LYS A 169 18.35 24.46 -10.29
C LYS A 169 16.87 24.50 -9.83
N PRO A 170 16.29 25.66 -9.50
CA PRO A 170 15.90 26.00 -8.12
C PRO A 170 14.39 26.02 -7.83
N ASN A 171 14.11 26.07 -6.53
CA ASN A 171 12.81 26.12 -5.86
C ASN A 171 11.86 27.21 -6.34
N ASN A 172 10.56 26.89 -6.36
CA ASN A 172 9.49 27.87 -6.33
C ASN A 172 8.55 27.54 -5.16
N THR A 173 8.55 28.42 -4.16
CA THR A 173 7.88 28.28 -2.85
C THR A 173 6.42 28.71 -2.92
N LYS A 174 5.54 27.86 -2.39
CA LYS A 174 4.23 28.24 -1.83
C LYS A 174 4.18 27.79 -0.37
N PRO A 175 3.43 28.50 0.51
CA PRO A 175 3.58 28.37 1.96
C PRO A 175 3.17 26.97 2.42
N ASN A 176 4.14 26.22 2.93
CA ASN A 176 4.04 24.81 3.23
C ASN A 176 3.45 24.64 4.64
N MET A 177 2.20 24.20 4.76
CA MET A 177 1.79 23.46 5.95
C MET A 177 2.79 22.30 6.10
N ALA A 178 3.30 22.04 7.31
CA ALA A 178 4.35 21.03 7.53
C ALA A 178 4.01 19.73 6.76
N PRO A 179 4.79 19.33 5.75
CA PRO A 179 4.38 18.37 4.70
C PRO A 179 4.06 16.96 5.22
N ASN A 180 4.26 16.71 6.51
CA ASN A 180 4.32 15.37 7.10
C ASN A 180 3.23 15.09 8.16
N ALA A 181 2.55 16.12 8.70
CA ALA A 181 1.49 15.91 9.69
C ALA A 181 0.29 15.16 9.09
N GLY A 182 -0.04 15.43 7.82
CA GLY A 182 -1.12 14.75 7.10
C GLY A 182 -0.83 13.27 6.83
N LEU A 183 0.44 12.87 6.68
CA LEU A 183 0.80 11.48 6.41
C LEU A 183 0.55 10.58 7.64
N ILE A 184 1.01 11.02 8.82
CA ILE A 184 0.82 10.26 10.07
C ILE A 184 -0.67 10.06 10.35
N VAL A 185 -1.49 11.11 10.21
CA VAL A 185 -2.95 11.02 10.41
C VAL A 185 -3.60 10.01 9.46
N GLN A 186 -3.25 10.06 8.16
CA GLN A 186 -3.78 9.11 7.18
C GLN A 186 -3.37 7.66 7.49
N VAL A 187 -2.11 7.45 7.86
CA VAL A 187 -1.59 6.14 8.23
C VAL A 187 -2.26 5.63 9.51
N THR A 188 -2.44 6.48 10.52
CA THR A 188 -3.14 6.12 11.76
C THR A 188 -4.57 5.65 11.47
N ALA A 189 -5.33 6.41 10.66
CA ALA A 189 -6.69 6.02 10.29
C ALA A 189 -6.73 4.71 9.48
N PHE A 190 -5.74 4.50 8.60
CA PHE A 190 -5.58 3.24 7.87
C PHE A 190 -5.33 2.07 8.84
N VAL A 191 -4.40 2.21 9.77
CA VAL A 191 -4.05 1.15 10.73
C VAL A 191 -5.21 0.85 11.66
N GLU A 192 -5.92 1.86 12.16
CA GLU A 192 -7.12 1.67 13.00
C GLU A 192 -8.17 0.82 12.28
N LYS A 193 -8.43 1.13 11.00
CA LYS A 193 -9.34 0.34 10.17
C LYS A 193 -8.79 -1.07 9.91
N TYR A 194 -7.50 -1.19 9.59
CA TYR A 194 -6.85 -2.46 9.28
C TYR A 194 -6.88 -3.42 10.49
N MET A 195 -6.65 -2.90 11.70
CA MET A 195 -6.64 -3.66 12.95
C MET A 195 -8.05 -3.93 13.51
N SER A 196 -9.11 -3.34 12.96
CA SER A 196 -10.49 -3.58 13.42
C SER A 196 -10.95 -5.04 13.27
N ALA A 197 -10.26 -5.83 12.44
CA ALA A 197 -10.51 -7.26 12.26
C ALA A 197 -9.72 -8.16 13.25
N TYR A 198 -8.88 -7.58 14.10
CA TYR A 198 -7.97 -8.32 14.99
C TYR A 198 -8.63 -8.57 16.35
N ASP A 199 -8.20 -9.63 17.03
CA ASP A 199 -8.62 -9.90 18.40
C ASP A 199 -7.99 -8.92 19.41
N GLY A 200 -8.55 -8.84 20.63
CA GLY A 200 -8.15 -7.87 21.66
C GLY A 200 -6.68 -7.94 22.11
N SER A 201 -5.92 -8.96 21.71
CA SER A 201 -4.49 -9.08 22.05
C SER A 201 -3.56 -8.35 21.06
N HIS A 202 -4.05 -8.04 19.86
CA HIS A 202 -3.33 -7.32 18.79
C HIS A 202 -4.20 -6.22 18.16
N ASP A 203 -5.02 -5.57 18.99
CA ASP A 203 -5.93 -4.52 18.55
C ASP A 203 -5.21 -3.17 18.30
N PHE A 204 -5.94 -2.17 17.84
CA PHE A 204 -5.38 -0.83 17.64
C PHE A 204 -4.85 -0.21 18.95
N ASN A 205 -5.35 -0.62 20.12
CA ASN A 205 -4.83 -0.13 21.40
C ASN A 205 -3.40 -0.60 21.65
N HIS A 206 -3.04 -1.83 21.25
CA HIS A 206 -1.65 -2.28 21.24
C HIS A 206 -0.77 -1.34 20.42
N ILE A 207 -1.15 -1.05 19.17
CA ILE A 207 -0.39 -0.13 18.31
C ILE A 207 -0.22 1.25 18.97
N ARG A 208 -1.28 1.81 19.56
CA ARG A 208 -1.22 3.10 20.27
C ARG A 208 -0.22 3.09 21.43
N ARG A 209 -0.19 2.01 22.21
CA ARG A 209 0.77 1.86 23.32
C ARG A 209 2.20 1.74 22.80
N VAL A 210 2.44 0.94 21.75
CA VAL A 210 3.77 0.81 21.13
C VAL A 210 4.26 2.16 20.59
N VAL A 211 3.41 2.93 19.90
CA VAL A 211 3.77 4.29 19.44
C VAL A 211 4.14 5.19 20.63
N GLY A 212 3.34 5.18 21.70
CA GLY A 212 3.63 5.95 22.91
C GLY A 212 4.94 5.57 23.60
N LEU A 213 5.24 4.26 23.67
CA LEU A 213 6.49 3.74 24.21
C LEU A 213 7.69 4.10 23.34
N ALA A 214 7.56 3.98 22.01
CA ALA A 214 8.58 4.39 21.05
C ALA A 214 8.90 5.89 21.16
N HIS A 215 7.87 6.73 21.33
CA HIS A 215 8.05 8.17 21.56
C HIS A 215 8.75 8.47 22.88
N ARG A 216 8.46 7.71 23.95
CA ARG A 216 9.16 7.85 25.23
C ARG A 216 10.63 7.49 25.10
N ILE A 217 10.95 6.33 24.51
CA ILE A 217 12.33 5.90 24.24
C ILE A 217 13.07 6.96 23.41
N TYR A 218 12.45 7.43 22.32
CA TYR A 218 13.00 8.48 21.47
C TYR A 218 13.36 9.75 22.26
N LYS A 219 12.45 10.22 23.13
CA LYS A 219 12.67 11.42 23.94
C LYS A 219 13.83 11.25 24.93
N GLU A 220 13.91 10.10 25.61
CA GLU A 220 15.01 9.80 26.54
C GLU A 220 16.36 9.73 25.81
N LEU A 221 16.44 9.02 24.68
CA LEU A 221 17.67 8.96 23.87
C LEU A 221 18.11 10.32 23.33
N LYS A 222 17.15 11.16 22.91
CA LYS A 222 17.42 12.53 22.46
C LYS A 222 17.94 13.42 23.58
N ALA A 223 17.42 13.26 24.80
CA ALA A 223 17.83 14.03 25.97
C ALA A 223 19.23 13.63 26.47
N GLU A 224 19.53 12.32 26.47
CA GLU A 224 20.82 11.77 26.89
C GLU A 224 21.98 12.14 25.93
N ARG A 225 21.71 12.82 24.80
CA ARG A 225 22.68 13.23 23.76
C ARG A 225 23.64 12.10 23.36
N ILE A 226 23.15 10.87 23.31
CA ILE A 226 23.99 9.71 23.02
C ILE A 226 24.47 9.80 21.55
N GLY A 227 25.72 10.22 21.39
CA GLY A 227 26.60 9.77 20.31
C GLY A 227 26.23 10.14 18.87
N GLY A 228 25.65 11.30 18.61
CA GLY A 228 25.43 11.77 17.23
C GLY A 228 24.48 10.91 16.39
N LEU A 229 23.73 10.00 17.01
CA LEU A 229 22.70 9.21 16.33
C LEU A 229 21.51 10.10 15.99
N GLU A 230 21.39 10.44 14.71
CA GLU A 230 20.26 11.19 14.18
C GLU A 230 19.05 10.25 14.01
N LEU A 231 18.22 10.17 15.05
CA LEU A 231 16.95 9.44 15.00
C LEU A 231 15.86 10.32 14.37
N ASP A 232 15.18 9.78 13.36
CA ASP A 232 14.02 10.43 12.76
C ASP A 232 12.72 10.01 13.46
N LEU A 233 12.09 10.96 14.18
CA LEU A 233 10.82 10.72 14.86
C LEU A 233 9.69 10.32 13.92
N GLN A 234 9.68 10.83 12.68
CA GLN A 234 8.68 10.46 11.70
C GLN A 234 8.83 8.99 11.31
N VAL A 235 10.06 8.53 11.10
CA VAL A 235 10.36 7.12 10.81
C VAL A 235 9.97 6.24 12.00
N VAL A 236 10.35 6.61 13.24
CA VAL A 236 9.96 5.87 14.46
C VAL A 236 8.43 5.75 14.55
N THR A 237 7.71 6.85 14.32
CA THR A 237 6.25 6.88 14.45
C THR A 237 5.58 6.02 13.38
N LEU A 238 5.99 6.15 12.11
CA LEU A 238 5.42 5.37 11.01
C LEU A 238 5.73 3.88 11.14
N ALA A 239 6.96 3.53 11.53
CA ALA A 239 7.35 2.15 11.75
C ALA A 239 6.58 1.52 12.92
N ALA A 240 6.43 2.23 14.04
CA ALA A 240 5.62 1.77 15.16
C ALA A 240 4.13 1.61 14.81
N LEU A 241 3.56 2.51 14.01
CA LEU A 241 2.17 2.38 13.53
C LEU A 241 1.98 1.15 12.62
N LEU A 242 2.97 0.84 11.78
CA LEU A 242 2.86 -0.15 10.71
C LEU A 242 3.50 -1.50 11.04
N HIS A 243 4.08 -1.70 12.22
CA HIS A 243 4.89 -2.89 12.51
C HIS A 243 4.14 -4.23 12.40
N ASP A 244 2.84 -4.24 12.73
CA ASP A 244 1.97 -5.40 12.61
C ASP A 244 1.19 -5.46 11.28
N VAL A 245 1.34 -4.46 10.42
CA VAL A 245 0.75 -4.46 9.08
C VAL A 245 1.53 -5.43 8.20
N GLY A 246 0.83 -6.43 7.69
CA GLY A 246 1.44 -7.52 6.91
C GLY A 246 1.92 -8.70 7.75
N ASP A 247 1.51 -8.83 9.02
CA ASP A 247 1.65 -10.13 9.71
C ASP A 247 0.96 -11.22 8.89
N LYS A 248 1.68 -12.32 8.63
CA LYS A 248 1.24 -13.46 7.83
C LYS A 248 -0.10 -14.03 8.30
N LYS A 249 -0.44 -13.88 9.57
CA LYS A 249 -1.72 -14.32 10.16
C LYS A 249 -2.94 -13.61 9.55
N TYR A 250 -2.76 -12.43 8.95
CA TYR A 250 -3.85 -11.54 8.54
C TYR A 250 -3.70 -11.02 7.10
N LEU A 251 -2.75 -11.56 6.33
CA LEU A 251 -2.60 -11.21 4.93
C LEU A 251 -3.79 -11.68 4.11
N LEU A 252 -4.33 -10.79 3.29
CA LEU A 252 -5.32 -11.16 2.28
C LEU A 252 -4.65 -11.84 1.08
N PRO A 253 -5.37 -12.70 0.33
CA PRO A 253 -4.84 -13.30 -0.90
C PRO A 253 -4.27 -12.25 -1.86
N GLY A 254 -3.01 -12.44 -2.26
CA GLY A 254 -2.30 -11.55 -3.19
C GLY A 254 -1.53 -10.40 -2.55
N GLN A 255 -1.61 -10.22 -1.22
CA GLN A 255 -0.74 -9.26 -0.50
C GLN A 255 0.63 -9.88 -0.22
N ASP A 256 1.68 -9.06 -0.30
CA ASP A 256 3.03 -9.44 0.07
C ASP A 256 3.51 -8.64 1.29
N PRO A 257 3.86 -9.30 2.40
CA PRO A 257 4.32 -8.62 3.61
C PRO A 257 5.59 -7.79 3.38
N ASN A 258 6.39 -8.13 2.37
CA ASN A 258 7.64 -7.44 2.05
C ASN A 258 7.43 -6.09 1.33
N THR A 259 6.21 -5.81 0.84
CA THR A 259 5.92 -4.61 0.05
C THR A 259 4.65 -3.86 0.47
N LEU A 260 3.85 -4.43 1.38
CA LEU A 260 2.58 -3.85 1.83
C LEU A 260 2.77 -2.47 2.48
N VAL A 261 3.76 -2.32 3.37
CA VAL A 261 4.05 -1.04 4.04
C VAL A 261 4.54 0.01 3.04
N LEU A 262 5.45 -0.39 2.14
CA LEU A 262 5.95 0.47 1.07
C LEU A 262 4.81 0.99 0.19
N SER A 263 3.96 0.09 -0.32
CA SER A 263 2.85 0.45 -1.20
C SER A 263 1.81 1.34 -0.51
N THR A 264 1.53 1.07 0.78
CA THR A 264 0.61 1.87 1.59
C THR A 264 1.12 3.31 1.75
N LEU A 265 2.39 3.48 2.16
CA LEU A 265 2.98 4.80 2.34
C LEU A 265 3.04 5.60 1.04
N LEU A 266 3.43 4.96 -0.07
CA LEU A 266 3.42 5.61 -1.39
C LEU A 266 2.01 6.04 -1.82
N SER A 267 0.99 5.25 -1.49
CA SER A 267 -0.41 5.59 -1.81
C SER A 267 -0.92 6.83 -1.08
N PHE A 268 -0.36 7.13 0.09
CA PHE A 268 -0.62 8.37 0.85
C PHE A 268 0.32 9.52 0.48
N GLY A 269 1.14 9.35 -0.57
CA GLY A 269 2.02 10.40 -1.08
C GLY A 269 3.34 10.55 -0.32
N ALA A 270 3.75 9.55 0.46
CA ALA A 270 5.07 9.55 1.10
C ALA A 270 6.20 9.52 0.05
N GLU A 271 7.34 10.14 0.38
CA GLU A 271 8.56 10.01 -0.42
C GLU A 271 9.02 8.54 -0.46
N GLU A 272 9.48 8.08 -1.64
CA GLU A 272 9.94 6.70 -1.84
C GLU A 272 11.07 6.32 -0.86
N LYS A 273 12.00 7.24 -0.59
CA LYS A 273 13.10 7.02 0.37
C LYS A 273 12.59 6.74 1.78
N LEU A 274 11.62 7.54 2.24
CA LEU A 274 10.97 7.34 3.55
C LEU A 274 10.23 6.00 3.59
N ALA A 275 9.43 5.72 2.56
CA ALA A 275 8.62 4.51 2.50
C ALA A 275 9.48 3.22 2.49
N VAL A 276 10.60 3.23 1.76
CA VAL A 276 11.56 2.12 1.75
C VAL A 276 12.22 1.96 3.12
N LYS A 277 12.65 3.06 3.77
CA LYS A 277 13.25 3.02 5.10
C LYS A 277 12.29 2.39 6.12
N VAL A 278 11.02 2.84 6.14
CA VAL A 278 9.99 2.31 7.06
C VAL A 278 9.69 0.84 6.79
N GLN A 279 9.52 0.43 5.52
CA GLN A 279 9.31 -0.98 5.18
C GLN A 279 10.46 -1.89 5.67
N ARG A 280 11.72 -1.43 5.56
CA ARG A 280 12.88 -2.19 6.03
C ARG A 280 12.86 -2.36 7.55
N ILE A 281 12.57 -1.28 8.28
CA ILE A 281 12.44 -1.33 9.74
C ILE A 281 11.35 -2.31 10.14
N VAL A 282 10.14 -2.20 9.56
CA VAL A 282 9.00 -3.08 9.90
C VAL A 282 9.35 -4.57 9.73
N LEU A 283 10.05 -4.94 8.65
CA LEU A 283 10.47 -6.34 8.44
C LEU A 283 11.41 -6.88 9.53
N GLY A 284 12.15 -5.99 10.20
CA GLY A 284 13.06 -6.31 11.29
C GLY A 284 12.42 -6.31 12.68
N VAL A 285 11.17 -5.84 12.86
CA VAL A 285 10.60 -5.66 14.22
C VAL A 285 10.30 -7.00 14.91
N SER A 286 9.75 -7.97 14.18
CA SER A 286 9.24 -9.21 14.76
C SER A 286 10.30 -10.01 15.53
N TYR A 287 9.93 -10.48 16.73
CA TYR A 287 10.74 -11.41 17.55
C TYR A 287 11.22 -12.63 16.76
N SER A 288 10.34 -13.24 15.96
CA SER A 288 10.66 -14.44 15.19
C SER A 288 11.66 -14.18 14.07
N SER A 289 11.71 -12.95 13.53
CA SER A 289 12.73 -12.55 12.55
C SER A 289 14.09 -12.39 13.23
N GLU A 290 14.14 -11.81 14.42
CA GLU A 290 15.39 -11.60 15.15
C GLU A 290 16.03 -12.92 15.61
N ILE A 291 15.26 -13.84 16.20
CA ILE A 291 15.81 -15.12 16.68
C ILE A 291 16.40 -15.97 15.54
N LYS A 292 15.87 -15.84 14.31
CA LYS A 292 16.38 -16.57 13.14
C LYS A 292 17.74 -16.06 12.66
N ASP A 293 17.99 -14.76 12.79
CA ASP A 293 19.22 -14.14 12.30
C ASP A 293 19.57 -12.87 13.11
N MET A 294 20.17 -13.09 14.27
CA MET A 294 20.60 -12.03 15.19
C MET A 294 21.66 -11.11 14.57
N ALA A 295 22.53 -11.64 13.69
CA ALA A 295 23.60 -10.88 13.06
C ALA A 295 23.04 -9.89 12.04
N SER A 296 22.10 -10.33 11.22
CA SER A 296 21.40 -9.48 10.25
C SER A 296 20.63 -8.35 10.94
N VAL A 297 19.93 -8.63 12.05
CA VAL A 297 19.23 -7.58 12.81
C VAL A 297 20.19 -6.55 13.39
N ARG A 298 21.36 -6.98 13.90
CA ARG A 298 22.39 -6.03 14.36
C ARG A 298 22.86 -5.10 13.23
N GLY A 299 23.20 -5.64 12.06
CA GLY A 299 23.56 -4.84 10.90
C GLY A 299 22.43 -3.93 10.41
N MET A 300 21.17 -4.36 10.56
CA MET A 300 20.01 -3.52 10.26
C MET A 300 19.86 -2.36 11.24
N ILE A 301 20.10 -2.57 12.53
CA ILE A 301 20.06 -1.52 13.56
C ILE A 301 21.18 -0.49 13.32
N GLU A 302 22.38 -0.93 12.93
CA GLU A 302 23.48 -0.01 12.58
C GLU A 302 23.09 0.92 11.42
N LYS A 303 22.38 0.37 10.42
CA LYS A 303 21.90 1.14 9.26
C LYS A 303 20.65 1.96 9.55
N TYR A 304 19.77 1.46 10.42
CA TYR A 304 18.46 2.01 10.75
C TYR A 304 18.25 1.98 12.26
N PRO A 305 18.82 2.93 13.02
CA PRO A 305 18.77 2.91 14.47
C PRO A 305 17.36 3.06 15.05
N GLU A 306 16.40 3.57 14.27
CA GLU A 306 14.99 3.58 14.64
C GLU A 306 14.42 2.17 14.88
N LEU A 307 15.01 1.14 14.26
CA LEU A 307 14.60 -0.25 14.50
C LEU A 307 14.75 -0.65 15.96
N ALA A 308 15.85 -0.27 16.61
CA ALA A 308 16.07 -0.56 18.02
C ALA A 308 14.98 0.06 18.92
N VAL A 309 14.54 1.27 18.58
CA VAL A 309 13.47 1.98 19.31
C VAL A 309 12.13 1.26 19.16
N VAL A 310 11.78 0.85 17.95
CA VAL A 310 10.49 0.20 17.67
C VAL A 310 10.46 -1.23 18.23
N GLN A 311 11.55 -1.99 18.12
CA GLN A 311 11.67 -3.32 18.73
C GLN A 311 11.51 -3.28 20.25
N ASP A 312 12.20 -2.35 20.92
CA ASP A 312 12.08 -2.21 22.36
C ASP A 312 10.66 -1.81 22.77
N ALA A 313 10.03 -0.88 22.04
CA ALA A 313 8.67 -0.45 22.32
C ALA A 313 7.63 -1.58 22.19
N ASP A 314 7.73 -2.40 21.15
CA ASP A 314 6.86 -3.57 20.94
C ASP A 314 7.04 -4.61 22.07
N ARG A 315 8.30 -4.94 22.38
CA ARG A 315 8.63 -5.89 23.45
C ARG A 315 8.20 -5.41 24.83
N LEU A 316 8.33 -4.12 25.11
CA LEU A 316 7.86 -3.55 26.36
C LEU A 316 6.35 -3.76 26.53
N ASP A 317 5.56 -3.61 25.46
CA ASP A 317 4.10 -3.86 25.52
C ASP A 317 3.74 -5.35 25.68
N ALA A 318 4.68 -6.25 25.47
CA ALA A 318 4.51 -7.69 25.71
C ALA A 318 4.84 -8.12 27.15
N ILE A 319 5.40 -7.24 27.98
CA ILE A 319 5.80 -7.55 29.37
C ILE A 319 5.16 -6.60 30.40
N GLY A 320 5.26 -6.96 31.68
CA GLY A 320 4.60 -6.26 32.78
C GLY A 320 3.09 -6.49 32.81
N ALA A 321 2.35 -5.66 33.56
CA ALA A 321 0.91 -5.85 33.78
C ALA A 321 0.08 -5.94 32.47
N ILE A 322 0.41 -5.10 31.47
CA ILE A 322 -0.23 -5.17 30.15
C ILE A 322 0.16 -6.48 29.43
N GLY A 323 1.43 -6.88 29.51
CA GLY A 323 1.91 -8.16 28.96
C GLY A 323 1.16 -9.36 29.53
N ILE A 324 0.94 -9.41 30.85
CA ILE A 324 0.13 -10.42 31.53
C ILE A 324 -1.27 -10.48 30.90
N GLY A 325 -2.00 -9.35 30.89
CA GLY A 325 -3.34 -9.30 30.34
C GLY A 325 -3.42 -9.71 28.87
N ARG A 326 -2.46 -9.26 28.04
CA ARG A 326 -2.39 -9.65 26.61
C ARG A 326 -2.13 -11.14 26.43
N THR A 327 -1.30 -11.75 27.28
CA THR A 327 -0.91 -13.15 27.13
C THR A 327 -2.08 -14.08 27.46
N PHE A 328 -2.81 -13.81 28.55
CA PHE A 328 -4.05 -14.54 28.87
C PHE A 328 -5.15 -14.32 27.83
N THR A 329 -5.31 -13.08 27.34
CA THR A 329 -6.28 -12.77 26.27
C THR A 329 -5.97 -13.57 24.99
N PHE A 330 -4.70 -13.63 24.59
CA PHE A 330 -4.29 -14.40 23.41
C PHE A 330 -4.46 -15.91 23.60
N GLY A 331 -4.06 -16.44 24.77
CA GLY A 331 -4.22 -17.86 25.11
C GLY A 331 -5.68 -18.31 25.02
N GLY A 332 -6.58 -17.53 25.63
CA GLY A 332 -8.01 -17.77 25.58
C GLY A 332 -8.61 -17.62 24.18
N ALA A 333 -8.28 -16.55 23.45
CA ALA A 333 -8.85 -16.28 22.12
C ALA A 333 -8.46 -17.33 21.07
N LYS A 334 -7.26 -17.92 21.17
CA LYS A 334 -6.81 -18.97 20.24
C LYS A 334 -7.27 -20.36 20.66
N GLY A 335 -7.87 -20.53 21.85
CA GLY A 335 -8.24 -21.84 22.40
C GLY A 335 -7.07 -22.83 22.46
N ALA A 336 -5.84 -22.29 22.45
CA ALA A 336 -4.62 -23.05 22.15
C ALA A 336 -3.74 -23.23 23.38
N ARG A 337 -4.06 -22.55 24.49
CA ARG A 337 -3.36 -22.69 25.77
C ARG A 337 -4.34 -22.64 26.91
N ASP A 338 -4.20 -23.58 27.85
CA ASP A 338 -4.80 -23.40 29.16
C ASP A 338 -4.08 -22.30 29.96
N MET A 339 -4.57 -22.01 31.18
CA MET A 339 -3.98 -20.97 32.01
C MET A 339 -2.58 -21.33 32.50
N GLY A 340 -2.29 -22.62 32.75
CA GLY A 340 -0.96 -23.09 33.15
C GLY A 340 0.06 -22.99 32.01
N GLU A 341 -0.31 -23.41 30.80
CA GLU A 341 0.51 -23.23 29.59
C GLU A 341 0.74 -21.75 29.26
N THR A 342 -0.20 -20.88 29.63
CA THR A 342 -0.05 -19.43 29.52
C THR A 342 1.00 -18.89 30.50
N ILE A 343 1.06 -19.40 31.72
CA ILE A 343 2.11 -19.08 32.69
C ILE A 343 3.46 -19.61 32.23
N GLN A 344 3.54 -20.84 31.70
CA GLN A 344 4.79 -21.39 31.15
C GLN A 344 5.37 -20.50 30.03
N HIS A 345 4.49 -19.84 29.26
CA HIS A 345 4.93 -18.89 28.23
C HIS A 345 5.72 -17.68 28.78
N PHE A 346 5.54 -17.35 30.07
CA PHE A 346 6.29 -16.26 30.69
C PHE A 346 7.78 -16.60 30.73
N GLU A 347 8.12 -17.80 31.20
CA GLU A 347 9.50 -18.30 31.25
C GLU A 347 10.07 -18.55 29.86
N ASP A 348 9.27 -19.17 28.99
CA ASP A 348 9.72 -19.56 27.65
C ASP A 348 10.12 -18.35 26.81
N LYS A 349 9.43 -17.23 26.99
CA LYS A 349 9.56 -16.06 26.13
C LYS A 349 9.61 -14.73 26.88
N LEU A 350 8.59 -14.39 27.67
CA LEU A 350 8.38 -13.01 28.12
C LEU A 350 9.52 -12.50 29.02
N GLU A 351 10.00 -13.33 29.94
CA GLU A 351 11.10 -12.97 30.84
C GLU A 351 12.42 -12.75 30.08
N LYS A 352 12.62 -13.47 28.97
CA LYS A 352 13.81 -13.34 28.11
C LYS A 352 13.83 -12.02 27.34
N LEU A 353 12.68 -11.37 27.15
CA LEU A 353 12.59 -10.12 26.38
C LEU A 353 13.38 -8.98 27.00
N GLY A 354 13.50 -8.93 28.34
CA GLY A 354 14.28 -7.89 29.03
C GLY A 354 15.76 -7.90 28.62
N GLY A 355 16.37 -9.08 28.52
CA GLY A 355 17.76 -9.24 28.06
C GLY A 355 17.96 -8.93 26.57
N MET A 356 16.88 -8.84 25.80
CA MET A 356 16.91 -8.55 24.37
C MET A 356 16.65 -7.08 24.03
N MET A 357 16.48 -6.20 25.03
CA MET A 357 16.31 -4.77 24.79
C MET A 357 17.61 -4.14 24.24
N LYS A 358 17.46 -3.20 23.31
CA LYS A 358 18.57 -2.60 22.54
C LYS A 358 19.01 -1.27 23.14
N THR A 359 18.05 -0.47 23.58
CA THR A 359 18.26 0.88 24.09
C THR A 359 18.41 0.89 25.61
N ALA A 360 19.20 1.83 26.14
CA ALA A 360 19.31 2.04 27.59
C ALA A 360 17.95 2.30 28.28
N PRO A 361 17.09 3.22 27.78
CA PRO A 361 15.74 3.39 28.35
C PRO A 361 14.86 2.14 28.22
N GLY A 362 14.96 1.40 27.10
CA GLY A 362 14.26 0.14 26.91
C GLY A 362 14.62 -0.90 27.97
N LYS A 363 15.92 -1.08 28.24
CA LYS A 363 16.43 -1.98 29.30
C LYS A 363 15.90 -1.61 30.67
N ARG A 364 16.02 -0.34 31.09
CA ARG A 364 15.52 0.13 32.39
C ARG A 364 14.02 -0.12 32.57
N MET A 365 13.22 0.19 31.53
CA MET A 365 11.78 -0.05 31.60
C MET A 365 11.43 -1.55 31.59
N ALA A 366 12.23 -2.36 30.93
CA ALA A 366 12.01 -3.79 30.86
C ALA A 366 12.32 -4.49 32.18
N GLU A 367 13.38 -4.10 32.89
CA GLU A 367 13.72 -4.62 34.22
C GLU A 367 12.52 -4.54 35.18
N GLU A 368 11.92 -3.35 35.28
CA GLU A 368 10.74 -3.13 36.13
C GLU A 368 9.51 -3.93 35.66
N ARG A 369 9.32 -4.07 34.35
CA ARG A 369 8.19 -4.85 33.80
C ARG A 369 8.39 -6.35 33.95
N THR A 370 9.61 -6.85 33.84
CA THR A 370 9.95 -8.25 34.09
C THR A 370 9.74 -8.61 35.55
N LYS A 371 10.10 -7.73 36.49
CA LYS A 371 9.81 -7.93 37.92
C LYS A 371 8.32 -8.14 38.19
N ARG A 372 7.44 -7.45 37.47
CA ARG A 372 5.99 -7.64 37.60
C ARG A 372 5.53 -9.01 37.08
N LEU A 373 6.19 -9.56 36.05
CA LEU A 373 5.90 -10.91 35.57
C LEU A 373 6.27 -11.95 36.63
N THR A 374 7.47 -11.84 37.20
CA THR A 374 7.94 -12.78 38.22
C THR A 374 7.06 -12.73 39.46
N THR A 375 6.72 -11.53 39.96
CA THR A 375 5.82 -11.39 41.12
C THR A 375 4.43 -11.97 40.84
N PHE A 376 3.87 -11.78 39.65
CA PHE A 376 2.59 -12.39 39.31
C PHE A 376 2.67 -13.91 39.25
N LYS A 377 3.77 -14.46 38.74
CA LYS A 377 4.02 -15.90 38.73
C LYS A 377 4.10 -16.48 40.13
N ASP A 378 4.79 -15.79 41.04
CA ASP A 378 4.88 -16.19 42.45
C ASP A 378 3.48 -16.30 43.08
N TRP A 379 2.62 -15.28 42.87
CA TRP A 379 1.22 -15.30 43.34
C TRP A 379 0.41 -16.44 42.70
N TRP A 380 0.58 -16.66 41.39
CA TRP A 380 -0.08 -17.75 40.70
C TRP A 380 0.29 -19.12 41.29
N GLU A 381 1.58 -19.36 41.55
CA GLU A 381 2.07 -20.60 42.14
C GLU A 381 1.56 -20.79 43.57
N GLU A 382 1.56 -19.73 44.37
CA GLU A 382 1.00 -19.73 45.73
C GLU A 382 -0.49 -20.12 45.72
N GLU A 383 -1.31 -19.44 44.92
CA GLU A 383 -2.75 -19.69 44.81
C GLU A 383 -3.07 -21.12 44.30
N GLN A 384 -2.31 -21.62 43.33
CA GLN A 384 -2.48 -23.00 42.84
C GLN A 384 -2.15 -24.04 43.92
N GLN A 385 -1.06 -23.82 44.68
CA GLN A 385 -0.66 -24.73 45.74
C GLN A 385 -1.68 -24.76 46.88
N GLU A 386 -2.28 -23.61 47.23
CA GLU A 386 -3.37 -23.54 48.19
C GLU A 386 -4.61 -24.31 47.70
N ALA A 387 -4.96 -24.17 46.42
CA ALA A 387 -6.13 -24.81 45.82
C ALA A 387 -6.01 -26.33 45.67
N GLU A 388 -4.81 -26.86 45.43
CA GLU A 388 -4.55 -28.31 45.30
C GLU A 388 -4.86 -29.08 46.60
N GLY A 389 -4.69 -28.45 47.78
CA GLY A 389 -5.09 -29.00 49.07
C GLY A 389 -4.70 -30.48 49.29
N LEU A 390 -5.69 -31.32 49.60
CA LEU A 390 -5.53 -32.76 49.86
C LEU A 390 -5.40 -33.62 48.58
N LEU A 391 -5.52 -33.04 47.38
CA LEU A 391 -5.43 -33.77 46.11
C LEU A 391 -3.98 -33.90 45.62
N ARG A 392 -3.01 -33.37 46.36
CA ARG A 392 -1.59 -33.59 46.06
C ARG A 392 -1.25 -35.08 46.14
N PRO A 393 -0.59 -35.67 45.12
CA PRO A 393 0.02 -36.97 45.28
C PRO A 393 1.04 -36.87 46.42
N GLN A 394 0.88 -37.70 47.46
CA GLN A 394 1.90 -37.82 48.48
C GLN A 394 3.11 -38.52 47.83
N SER A 395 4.17 -37.74 47.66
CA SER A 395 5.48 -38.18 47.13
C SER A 395 6.17 -39.15 48.07
#